data_AF-A0A7X7GTX7-F1
#
_entry.id   AF-A0A7X7GTX7-F1
#
_cell.length_a   1.000
_cell.length_b   1.000
_cell.length_c   1.000
_cell.angle_alpha   90.00
_cell.angle_beta   90.00
_cell.angle_gamma   90.00
#
_symmetry.space_group_name_H-M   'P 1'
#
loop_
_entity.id
_entity.type
_entity.pdbx_description
1 polymer ?
#
loop_
_entity_poly.entity_id
_entity_poly.type
_entity_poly.pdbx_seq_one_letter_code
_entity_poly.pdbx_strand_id
1 'polypeptide(L)'
;MRLIDQYKYIKQRSDFYPAIDDAIARTFALLKQAPNDPTLNSILTQLDYIKRLTAGGREPTLDERTSTRIGVRLVREFEPAPTDEIEEWANVCREVEGYFRDWLDDATFQTIDEDDLPDFY
;
A
#
# COMPACT_ATOMS: atom_id res chain seq x y z
N MET A 1 16.39 12.05 1.34
CA MET A 1 16.54 10.61 0.96
C MET A 1 15.53 10.39 -0.12
N ARG A 2 15.89 9.76 -1.24
CA ARG A 2 14.93 9.65 -2.34
C ARG A 2 13.77 8.78 -1.91
N LEU A 3 12.56 9.21 -2.25
CA LEU A 3 11.34 8.49 -1.89
C LEU A 3 11.40 7.02 -2.32
N ILE A 4 11.85 6.78 -3.55
CA ILE A 4 11.99 5.43 -4.12
C ILE A 4 12.89 4.50 -3.29
N ASP A 5 13.84 5.03 -2.52
CA ASP A 5 14.76 4.22 -1.70
C ASP A 5 14.03 3.60 -0.48
N GLN A 6 12.84 4.09 -0.11
CA GLN A 6 11.97 3.50 0.91
C GLN A 6 11.18 2.29 0.42
N TYR A 7 11.01 2.16 -0.88
CA TYR A 7 10.18 1.12 -1.49
C TYR A 7 11.08 -0.06 -1.86
N LYS A 8 10.69 -1.28 -1.47
CA LYS A 8 11.34 -2.53 -1.87
C LYS A 8 10.69 -3.13 -3.11
N TYR A 9 9.37 -3.03 -3.24
CA TYR A 9 8.57 -3.75 -4.24
C TYR A 9 8.11 -2.85 -5.40
N ILE A 10 7.88 -1.56 -5.15
CA ILE A 10 7.37 -0.63 -6.18
C ILE A 10 8.45 0.36 -6.58
N LYS A 11 8.93 0.27 -7.83
CA LYS A 11 9.93 1.21 -8.40
C LYS A 11 9.37 2.07 -9.52
N GLN A 12 8.21 1.69 -10.05
CA GLN A 12 7.46 2.39 -11.09
C GLN A 12 6.01 1.88 -11.11
N ARG A 13 5.14 2.55 -11.85
CA ARG A 13 3.70 2.25 -11.90
C ARG A 13 3.36 0.84 -12.35
N SER A 14 4.18 0.24 -13.22
CA SER A 14 3.98 -1.14 -13.64
C SER A 14 4.10 -2.14 -12.48
N ASP A 15 4.90 -1.82 -11.46
CA ASP A 15 5.17 -2.69 -10.31
C ASP A 15 4.06 -2.59 -9.26
N PHE A 16 3.37 -1.45 -9.22
CA PHE A 16 2.23 -1.23 -8.34
C PHE A 16 1.11 -2.26 -8.56
N TYR A 17 0.78 -2.59 -9.82
CA TYR A 17 -0.30 -3.53 -10.14
C TYR A 17 -0.05 -4.98 -9.66
N PRO A 18 1.10 -5.61 -9.89
CA PRO A 18 1.39 -6.91 -9.28
C PRO A 18 1.55 -6.80 -7.75
N ALA A 19 2.06 -5.68 -7.20
CA ALA A 19 2.19 -5.51 -5.75
C ALA A 19 0.82 -5.47 -5.04
N ILE A 20 -0.19 -4.82 -5.63
CA ILE A 20 -1.55 -4.83 -5.06
C ILE A 20 -2.19 -6.21 -5.13
N ASP A 21 -1.94 -6.97 -6.19
CA ASP A 21 -2.41 -8.35 -6.31
C ASP A 21 -1.74 -9.28 -5.27
N ASP A 22 -0.44 -9.10 -5.04
CA ASP A 22 0.30 -9.84 -4.00
C ASP A 22 -0.21 -9.48 -2.59
N ALA A 23 -0.41 -8.19 -2.30
CA ALA A 23 -0.97 -7.73 -1.03
C ALA A 23 -2.35 -8.35 -0.75
N ILE A 24 -3.23 -8.39 -1.75
CA ILE A 24 -4.55 -9.01 -1.65
C ILE A 24 -4.41 -10.51 -1.39
N ALA A 25 -3.59 -11.21 -2.16
CA ALA A 25 -3.40 -12.65 -2.02
C ALA A 25 -2.86 -13.05 -0.63
N ARG A 26 -1.86 -12.32 -0.13
CA ARG A 26 -1.30 -12.52 1.22
C ARG A 26 -2.32 -12.22 2.32
N THR A 27 -3.07 -11.12 2.19
CA THR A 27 -4.12 -10.79 3.17
C THR A 27 -5.21 -11.87 3.21
N PHE A 28 -5.61 -12.39 2.05
CA PHE A 28 -6.52 -13.53 1.97
C PHE A 28 -5.94 -14.80 2.61
N ALA A 29 -4.66 -15.08 2.43
CA ALA A 29 -4.01 -16.24 3.05
C ALA A 29 -4.01 -16.13 4.58
N LEU A 30 -3.72 -14.94 5.13
CA LEU A 30 -3.79 -14.67 6.57
C LEU A 30 -5.22 -14.82 7.10
N LEU A 31 -6.23 -14.33 6.37
CA LEU A 31 -7.65 -14.51 6.73
C LEU A 31 -8.09 -15.98 6.76
N LYS A 32 -7.47 -16.87 5.97
CA LYS A 32 -7.74 -18.31 6.07
C LYS A 32 -7.23 -18.90 7.39
N GLN A 33 -6.15 -18.34 7.94
CA GLN A 33 -5.56 -18.77 9.21
C GLN A 33 -6.28 -18.14 10.41
N ALA A 34 -6.74 -16.89 10.26
CA ALA A 34 -7.52 -16.16 11.25
C ALA A 34 -8.87 -15.68 10.64
N PRO A 35 -9.85 -16.58 10.47
CA PRO A 35 -11.14 -16.21 9.92
C PRO A 35 -11.83 -15.14 10.76
N ASN A 36 -12.43 -14.15 10.11
CA ASN A 36 -13.14 -13.03 10.73
C ASN A 36 -12.26 -12.03 11.50
N ASP A 37 -10.94 -12.05 11.32
CA ASP A 37 -10.10 -10.98 11.86
C ASP A 37 -10.54 -9.61 11.29
N PRO A 38 -10.99 -8.66 12.14
CA PRO A 38 -11.56 -7.40 11.68
C PRO A 38 -10.51 -6.50 11.01
N THR A 39 -9.25 -6.59 11.41
CA THR A 39 -8.16 -5.78 10.88
C THR A 39 -7.77 -6.26 9.49
N LEU A 40 -7.56 -7.56 9.31
CA LEU A 40 -7.27 -8.16 8.01
C LEU A 40 -8.42 -7.96 7.02
N ASN A 41 -9.68 -8.09 7.46
CA ASN A 41 -10.84 -7.78 6.62
C ASN A 41 -10.86 -6.31 6.18
N SER A 42 -10.54 -5.39 7.10
CA SER A 42 -10.48 -3.97 6.78
C SER A 42 -9.32 -3.63 5.82
N ILE A 43 -8.16 -4.28 5.96
CA ILE A 43 -7.02 -4.10 5.05
C ILE A 43 -7.40 -4.65 3.67
N LEU A 44 -7.96 -5.85 3.60
CA LEU A 44 -8.40 -6.45 2.34
C LEU A 44 -9.41 -5.56 1.60
N THR A 45 -10.41 -5.04 2.32
CA THR A 45 -11.43 -4.14 1.74
C THR A 45 -10.79 -2.88 1.14
N GLN A 46 -9.77 -2.33 1.78
CA GLN A 46 -9.07 -1.15 1.29
C GLN A 46 -8.17 -1.47 0.10
N LEU A 47 -7.47 -2.61 0.10
CA LEU A 47 -6.70 -3.07 -1.06
C LEU A 47 -7.63 -3.28 -2.28
N ASP A 48 -8.79 -3.91 -2.10
CA ASP A 48 -9.79 -4.08 -3.16
C ASP A 48 -10.37 -2.73 -3.63
N TYR A 49 -10.48 -1.75 -2.73
CA TYR A 49 -10.89 -0.39 -3.09
C TYR A 49 -9.83 0.29 -3.97
N ILE A 50 -8.56 0.28 -3.56
CA ILE A 50 -7.44 0.81 -4.34
C ILE A 50 -7.42 0.17 -5.73
N LYS A 51 -7.47 -1.18 -5.81
CA LYS A 51 -7.44 -1.91 -7.08
C LYS A 51 -8.54 -1.49 -8.05
N ARG A 52 -9.76 -1.29 -7.53
CA ARG A 52 -10.90 -0.84 -8.34
C ARG A 52 -10.74 0.59 -8.84
N LEU A 53 -10.19 1.47 -8.02
CA LEU A 53 -9.96 2.87 -8.41
C LEU A 53 -8.91 3.02 -9.49
N THR A 54 -7.91 2.16 -9.50
CA THR A 54 -6.80 2.20 -10.46
C THR A 54 -7.02 1.30 -11.68
N ALA A 55 -8.17 0.63 -11.76
CA ALA A 55 -8.49 -0.30 -12.82
C ALA A 55 -8.52 0.40 -14.19
N GLY A 56 -7.99 -0.25 -15.22
CA GLY A 56 -7.95 0.29 -16.58
C GLY A 56 -7.07 1.54 -16.74
N GLY A 57 -6.16 1.80 -15.80
CA GLY A 57 -5.29 2.98 -15.83
C GLY A 57 -5.97 4.27 -15.37
N ARG A 58 -7.13 4.17 -14.73
CA ARG A 58 -7.82 5.32 -14.15
C ARG A 58 -6.92 6.03 -13.12
N GLU A 59 -6.96 7.35 -13.17
CA GLU A 59 -6.35 8.22 -12.17
C GLU A 59 -7.35 8.52 -11.03
N PRO A 60 -7.04 8.14 -9.79
CA PRO A 60 -7.85 8.43 -8.61
C PRO A 60 -7.70 9.89 -8.17
N THR A 61 -8.77 10.46 -7.60
CA THR A 61 -8.73 11.82 -7.05
C THR A 61 -7.92 11.89 -5.75
N LEU A 62 -7.57 13.10 -5.31
CA LEU A 62 -6.88 13.29 -4.03
C LEU A 62 -7.71 12.76 -2.84
N ASP A 63 -9.02 13.02 -2.83
CA ASP A 63 -9.92 12.54 -1.77
C ASP A 63 -9.99 11.01 -1.74
N GLU A 64 -10.03 10.37 -2.92
CA GLU A 64 -9.99 8.92 -3.04
C GLU A 64 -8.68 8.34 -2.48
N ARG A 65 -7.55 8.97 -2.81
CA ARG A 65 -6.21 8.57 -2.39
C ARG A 65 -5.94 8.72 -0.91
N THR A 66 -6.48 9.77 -0.29
CA THR A 66 -6.26 10.08 1.14
C THR A 66 -7.25 9.38 2.07
N SER A 67 -8.24 8.67 1.52
CA SER A 67 -9.28 7.96 2.30
C SER A 67 -8.80 6.65 2.94
N THR A 68 -7.70 6.07 2.47
CA THR A 68 -7.17 4.81 3.01
C THR A 68 -6.36 5.03 4.30
N ARG A 69 -6.34 4.00 5.14
CA ARG A 69 -5.72 3.97 6.47
C ARG A 69 -5.04 2.62 6.76
N ILE A 70 -4.46 1.97 5.74
CA ILE A 70 -3.82 0.65 5.84
C ILE A 70 -2.61 0.71 6.79
N GLY A 71 -1.68 1.64 6.57
CA GLY A 71 -0.47 1.82 7.36
C GLY A 71 -0.76 2.08 8.83
N VAL A 72 -1.77 2.91 9.13
CA VAL A 72 -2.20 3.17 10.52
C VAL A 72 -2.67 1.89 11.22
N ARG A 73 -3.39 1.01 10.51
CA ARG A 73 -3.84 -0.27 11.06
C ARG A 73 -2.68 -1.23 11.26
N LEU A 74 -1.74 -1.30 10.31
CA LEU A 74 -0.55 -2.13 10.41
C LEU A 74 0.30 -1.76 11.63
N VAL A 75 0.57 -0.48 11.83
CA VAL A 75 1.34 0.01 13.00
C VAL A 75 0.65 -0.33 14.33
N ARG A 76 -0.68 -0.25 14.39
CA ARG A 76 -1.41 -0.48 15.65
C ARG A 76 -1.51 -1.94 16.04
N GLU A 77 -1.73 -2.81 15.06
CA GLU A 77 -2.14 -4.20 15.32
C GLU A 77 -1.02 -5.20 15.03
N PHE A 78 -0.01 -4.81 14.25
CA PHE A 78 1.04 -5.71 13.78
C PHE A 78 2.46 -5.18 13.99
N GLU A 79 2.66 -4.05 14.70
CA GLU A 79 4.00 -3.63 15.15
C GLU A 79 4.22 -3.87 16.65
N PRO A 80 5.34 -4.54 17.04
CA PRO A 80 6.34 -5.15 16.16
C PRO A 80 5.78 -6.39 15.43
N ALA A 81 6.28 -6.65 14.22
CA ALA A 81 5.85 -7.81 13.44
C ALA A 81 6.27 -9.11 14.16
N PRO A 82 5.36 -10.07 14.35
CA PRO A 82 5.65 -11.29 15.10
C PRO A 82 6.48 -12.30 14.29
N THR A 83 6.52 -12.17 12.95
CA THR A 83 7.25 -13.06 12.04
C THR A 83 7.69 -12.30 10.79
N ASP A 84 8.71 -12.81 10.10
CA ASP A 84 9.18 -12.29 8.81
C ASP A 84 8.07 -12.29 7.76
N GLU A 85 7.16 -13.27 7.78
CA GLU A 85 6.00 -13.34 6.87
C GLU A 85 5.06 -12.14 7.06
N ILE A 86 4.76 -11.79 8.31
CA ILE A 86 3.91 -10.64 8.65
C ILE A 86 4.64 -9.34 8.33
N GLU A 87 5.95 -9.26 8.55
CA GLU A 87 6.75 -8.09 8.18
C GLU A 87 6.74 -7.87 6.67
N GLU A 88 6.99 -8.90 5.87
CA GLU A 88 6.95 -8.81 4.41
C GLU A 88 5.56 -8.42 3.90
N TRP A 89 4.50 -9.04 4.42
CA TRP A 89 3.13 -8.68 4.07
C TRP A 89 2.81 -7.22 4.43
N ALA A 90 3.19 -6.76 5.62
CA ALA A 90 2.97 -5.40 6.07
C ALA A 90 3.72 -4.39 5.19
N ASN A 91 4.94 -4.71 4.78
CA ASN A 91 5.75 -3.87 3.90
C ASN A 91 5.11 -3.71 2.51
N VAL A 92 4.67 -4.80 1.87
CA VAL A 92 3.97 -4.71 0.58
C VAL A 92 2.69 -3.86 0.72
N CYS A 93 1.91 -4.05 1.79
CA CYS A 93 0.69 -3.28 2.02
C CYS A 93 0.97 -1.78 2.24
N ARG A 94 2.04 -1.43 2.96
CA ARG A 94 2.47 -0.04 3.17
C ARG A 94 2.91 0.62 1.88
N GLU A 95 3.69 -0.07 1.06
CA GLU A 95 4.13 0.45 -0.23
C GLU A 95 2.96 0.67 -1.19
N VAL A 96 2.01 -0.28 -1.25
CA VAL A 96 0.80 -0.11 -2.06
C VAL A 96 0.01 1.12 -1.62
N GLU A 97 -0.20 1.30 -0.31
CA GLU A 97 -0.89 2.49 0.19
C GLU A 97 -0.10 3.78 -0.07
N GLY A 98 1.20 3.80 0.21
CA GLY A 98 2.06 4.97 0.05
C GLY A 98 2.09 5.42 -1.41
N TYR A 99 2.39 4.50 -2.33
CA TYR A 99 2.41 4.81 -3.76
C TYR A 99 1.03 5.26 -4.25
N PHE A 100 -0.03 4.60 -3.80
CA PHE A 100 -1.40 5.00 -4.13
C PHE A 100 -1.73 6.41 -3.62
N ARG A 101 -1.30 6.75 -2.40
CA ARG A 101 -1.53 8.06 -1.79
C ARG A 101 -0.85 9.16 -2.58
N ASP A 102 0.42 8.98 -2.94
CA ASP A 102 1.20 10.03 -3.61
C ASP A 102 0.86 10.12 -5.11
N TRP A 103 0.62 8.97 -5.74
CA TRP A 103 0.22 8.80 -7.15
C TRP A 103 1.10 9.54 -8.17
N LEU A 104 2.38 9.65 -7.87
CA LEU A 104 3.36 10.33 -8.71
C LEU A 104 3.56 9.58 -10.04
N ASP A 105 3.85 10.32 -11.11
CA ASP A 105 4.38 9.71 -12.33
C ASP A 105 5.76 9.08 -12.09
N ASP A 106 6.17 8.18 -12.98
CA ASP A 106 7.42 7.41 -12.81
C ASP A 106 8.67 8.29 -12.78
N ALA A 107 8.68 9.38 -13.55
CA ALA A 107 9.84 10.28 -13.60
C ALA A 107 10.02 10.99 -12.26
N THR A 108 8.94 11.50 -11.70
CA THR A 108 8.92 12.19 -10.41
C THR A 108 9.22 11.20 -9.28
N PHE A 109 8.57 10.04 -9.25
CA PHE A 109 8.77 9.01 -8.23
C PHE A 109 10.23 8.55 -8.12
N GLN A 110 10.94 8.47 -9.24
CA GLN A 110 12.35 8.05 -9.27
C GLN A 110 13.34 9.10 -8.74
N THR A 111 12.96 10.37 -8.71
CA THR A 111 13.90 11.47 -8.42
C THR A 111 13.54 12.31 -7.20
N ILE A 112 12.29 12.33 -6.78
CA ILE A 112 11.83 13.17 -5.67
C ILE A 112 12.45 12.73 -4.35
N ASP A 113 12.88 13.69 -3.54
CA ASP A 113 13.22 13.46 -2.15
C ASP A 113 11.94 13.41 -1.30
N GLU A 114 11.93 12.55 -0.28
CA GLU A 114 10.78 12.42 0.64
C GLU A 114 10.35 13.78 1.24
N ASP A 115 11.33 14.61 1.60
CA ASP A 115 11.10 15.92 2.22
C ASP A 115 10.41 16.93 1.27
N ASP A 116 10.38 16.64 -0.03
CA ASP A 116 9.76 17.46 -1.07
C ASP A 116 8.36 16.95 -1.47
N LEU A 117 7.84 15.92 -0.80
CA LEU A 117 6.49 15.42 -1.04
C LEU A 117 5.44 16.51 -0.76
N PRO A 118 4.34 16.56 -1.54
CA PRO A 118 3.25 17.47 -1.25
C PRO A 118 2.66 17.17 0.13
N ASP A 119 2.57 18.19 0.95
CA ASP A 119 1.84 18.16 2.22
C ASP A 119 0.35 17.91 1.95
N PHE A 120 -0.09 16.66 2.04
CA PHE A 120 -1.50 16.29 1.97
C PHE A 120 -2.15 16.45 3.35
N TYR A 121 -2.32 17.70 3.80
CA TYR A 121 -3.03 18.08 5.04
C TYR A 121 -4.38 18.74 4.77
#